data_AF-A0A6A6K4Z8-F1
#
_entry.id   AF-A0A6A6K4Z8-F1
#
_cell.length_a   1.000
_cell.length_b   1.000
_cell.length_c   1.000
_cell.angle_alpha   90.00
_cell.angle_beta   90.00
_cell.angle_gamma   90.00
#
_symmetry.space_group_name_H-M   'P 1'
#
loop_
_entity.id
_entity.type
_entity.pdbx_description
1 polymer ?
#
loop_
_entity_poly.entity_id
_entity_poly.type
_entity_poly.pdbx_seq_one_letter_code
_entity_poly.pdbx_strand_id
1 'polypeptide(L)'
;MEGISSTVPRAEPVPAPGMLPADRLNLFPFTDFHLGMLAWGEETGDDWDMQIAEDLAVRWLDAAISLAPAADTAVLANMGDFLHWDGMEAVTPTSRHVLDADSRFQKLVRIALRVLRTLIDKLLATHNKVHVIMAEGNHDEASSVWLREGLSMVYENEPRVTWDRRADPYYVYEFGQTALYFHHGHKRRMHQVDQVFAAKFRDIFGRCRYGYAHVGHLHHLKAVETPLMVVEQHRTLAAKDAYAARGGWLSERSAAVITYHAQMNPVKHKAIVFDLDGCLSDGKHRLHLLPKYEDRADTNAWVDFNLASDKDEPIQDNIDLLNILSLTHRIIILTGRGAVAKDVTLDWLDKHGVNYDNLIMRGPNDHRPDVEYKESILLPMKDNIVCCFDDLEHVAKHIRGLGITCHLTTHYDTPLLHQRDHRNEEKES
;
A
#
# COMPACT_ATOMS: atom_id res chain seq x y z
N MET A 1 -23.31 -29.36 -27.30
CA MET A 1 -21.84 -29.20 -27.25
C MET A 1 -21.36 -29.85 -25.96
N GLU A 2 -21.17 -31.16 -25.98
CA GLU A 2 -20.41 -31.86 -24.95
C GLU A 2 -18.92 -31.61 -25.26
N GLY A 3 -18.42 -30.46 -24.82
CA GLY A 3 -16.99 -30.20 -24.77
C GLY A 3 -16.39 -30.84 -23.51
N ILE A 4 -15.05 -30.81 -23.42
CA ILE A 4 -14.15 -31.30 -22.35
C ILE A 4 -14.64 -31.11 -20.88
N SER A 5 -15.69 -30.33 -20.62
CA SER A 5 -16.20 -30.07 -19.28
C SER A 5 -16.78 -31.31 -18.56
N SER A 6 -17.39 -32.28 -19.24
CA SER A 6 -18.08 -33.38 -18.53
C SER A 6 -17.15 -34.44 -17.90
N THR A 7 -15.85 -34.43 -18.21
CA THR A 7 -14.89 -35.48 -17.77
C THR A 7 -13.69 -34.99 -16.97
N VAL A 8 -13.46 -33.67 -16.87
CA VAL A 8 -12.34 -33.12 -16.06
C VAL A 8 -12.75 -33.07 -14.58
N PRO A 9 -12.05 -33.75 -13.66
CA PRO A 9 -12.34 -33.67 -12.23
C PRO A 9 -12.29 -32.23 -11.73
N ARG A 10 -13.29 -31.83 -10.94
CA ARG A 10 -13.37 -30.49 -10.34
C ARG A 10 -12.58 -30.44 -9.04
N ALA A 11 -12.11 -29.26 -8.67
CA ALA A 11 -11.53 -29.07 -7.36
C ALA A 11 -12.61 -29.27 -6.28
N GLU A 12 -12.25 -29.95 -5.19
CA GLU A 12 -13.12 -30.05 -4.02
C GLU A 12 -13.25 -28.67 -3.37
N PRO A 13 -14.45 -28.28 -2.88
CA PRO A 13 -14.62 -27.01 -2.19
C PRO A 13 -13.70 -26.90 -0.98
N VAL A 14 -13.04 -25.75 -0.82
CA VAL A 14 -12.20 -25.46 0.34
C VAL A 14 -13.09 -24.97 1.48
N PRO A 15 -12.89 -25.34 2.75
CA PRO A 15 -13.68 -24.76 3.85
C PRO A 15 -13.56 -23.23 3.90
N ALA A 16 -14.69 -22.53 4.08
CA ALA A 16 -14.68 -21.08 4.18
C ALA A 16 -14.12 -20.60 5.52
N PRO A 17 -13.40 -19.47 5.55
CA PRO A 17 -12.99 -18.84 6.80
C PRO A 17 -14.21 -18.26 7.53
N GLY A 18 -13.97 -17.75 8.75
CA GLY A 18 -14.99 -17.06 9.53
C GLY A 18 -15.38 -15.69 8.94
N MET A 19 -16.04 -14.89 9.76
CA MET A 19 -16.42 -13.53 9.39
C MET A 19 -15.18 -12.65 9.21
N LEU A 20 -15.07 -11.99 8.05
CA LEU A 20 -13.97 -11.10 7.68
C LEU A 20 -14.50 -9.72 7.28
N PRO A 21 -13.68 -8.65 7.32
CA PRO A 21 -14.10 -7.31 6.91
C PRO A 21 -14.46 -7.25 5.41
N ALA A 22 -15.75 -7.10 5.12
CA ALA A 22 -16.30 -7.08 3.75
C ALA A 22 -15.88 -5.85 2.92
N ASP A 23 -15.40 -4.82 3.59
CA ASP A 23 -14.91 -3.55 3.03
C ASP A 23 -13.42 -3.60 2.65
N ARG A 24 -12.73 -4.73 2.87
CA ARG A 24 -11.31 -4.90 2.57
C ARG A 24 -11.05 -5.97 1.52
N LEU A 25 -10.02 -5.70 0.72
CA LEU A 25 -9.51 -6.58 -0.32
C LEU A 25 -7.99 -6.66 -0.24
N ASN A 26 -7.43 -7.86 -0.28
CA ASN A 26 -5.98 -8.09 -0.41
C ASN A 26 -5.62 -8.44 -1.86
N LEU A 27 -4.77 -7.63 -2.49
CA LEU A 27 -4.20 -7.88 -3.80
C LEU A 27 -2.88 -8.62 -3.64
N PHE A 28 -2.77 -9.76 -4.33
CA PHE A 28 -1.56 -10.57 -4.45
C PHE A 28 -1.07 -10.48 -5.91
N PRO A 29 -0.28 -9.44 -6.25
CA PRO A 29 0.33 -9.29 -7.56
C PRO A 29 1.49 -10.27 -7.73
N PHE A 30 1.34 -11.18 -8.68
CA PHE A 30 2.42 -11.97 -9.27
C PHE A 30 2.70 -11.42 -10.66
N THR A 31 3.93 -11.07 -10.98
CA THR A 31 4.30 -10.66 -12.35
C THR A 31 5.67 -11.18 -12.68
N ASP A 32 5.89 -11.50 -13.96
CA ASP A 32 7.20 -11.85 -14.48
C ASP A 32 7.87 -12.96 -13.65
N PHE A 33 7.05 -13.93 -13.22
CA PHE A 33 7.49 -14.97 -12.30
C PHE A 33 8.45 -15.96 -12.98
N HIS A 34 8.39 -16.05 -14.32
CA HIS A 34 9.31 -16.81 -15.15
C HIS A 34 9.57 -18.24 -14.62
N LEU A 35 8.49 -18.95 -14.28
CA LEU A 35 8.57 -20.37 -13.92
C LEU A 35 9.17 -21.14 -15.09
N GLY A 36 10.19 -21.96 -14.80
CA GLY A 36 10.93 -22.73 -15.81
C GLY A 36 12.24 -22.08 -16.27
N MET A 37 12.51 -20.83 -15.93
CA MET A 37 13.80 -20.20 -16.16
C MET A 37 14.91 -20.94 -15.41
N LEU A 38 16.11 -21.00 -15.99
CA LEU A 38 17.33 -21.41 -15.32
C LEU A 38 18.22 -20.18 -15.10
N ALA A 39 18.63 -19.94 -13.86
CA ALA A 39 19.66 -18.97 -13.52
C ALA A 39 20.77 -19.65 -12.72
N TRP A 40 22.03 -19.34 -13.06
CA TRP A 40 23.21 -19.85 -12.38
C TRP A 40 23.84 -18.75 -11.53
N GLY A 41 23.86 -18.94 -10.22
CA GLY A 41 24.19 -17.89 -9.25
C GLY A 41 25.58 -17.27 -9.41
N GLU A 42 26.56 -18.00 -9.96
CA GLU A 42 27.88 -17.42 -10.27
C GLU A 42 27.80 -16.33 -11.36
N GLU A 43 26.90 -16.48 -12.34
CA GLU A 43 26.69 -15.51 -13.42
C GLU A 43 25.66 -14.44 -13.04
N THR A 44 24.55 -14.83 -12.43
CA THR A 44 23.35 -13.98 -12.27
C THR A 44 23.21 -13.39 -10.86
N GLY A 45 24.02 -13.85 -9.91
CA GLY A 45 23.98 -13.48 -8.49
C GLY A 45 23.06 -14.34 -7.63
N ASP A 46 22.11 -15.07 -8.23
CA ASP A 46 21.15 -15.94 -7.55
C ASP A 46 20.83 -17.16 -8.41
N ASP A 47 20.73 -18.34 -7.80
CA ASP A 47 20.21 -19.54 -8.47
C ASP A 47 18.69 -19.47 -8.64
N TRP A 48 18.21 -19.97 -9.78
CA TRP A 48 16.78 -20.13 -10.05
C TRP A 48 16.53 -21.35 -10.92
N ASP A 49 15.60 -22.17 -10.48
CA ASP A 49 15.09 -23.33 -11.19
C ASP A 49 13.62 -23.53 -10.80
N MET A 50 12.94 -24.50 -11.41
CA MET A 50 11.52 -24.73 -11.11
C MET A 50 11.25 -25.12 -9.65
N GLN A 51 12.19 -25.78 -8.97
CA GLN A 51 12.02 -26.18 -7.57
C GLN A 51 12.12 -24.97 -6.64
N ILE A 52 13.14 -24.14 -6.82
CA ILE A 52 13.31 -22.87 -6.11
C ILE A 52 12.08 -21.97 -6.33
N ALA A 53 11.63 -21.86 -7.59
CA ALA A 53 10.47 -21.06 -7.94
C ALA A 53 9.19 -21.56 -7.25
N GLU A 54 8.88 -22.85 -7.35
CA GLU A 54 7.71 -23.45 -6.71
C GLU A 54 7.71 -23.23 -5.19
N ASP A 55 8.82 -23.54 -4.52
CA ASP A 55 8.95 -23.36 -3.07
C ASP A 55 8.84 -21.88 -2.67
N LEU A 56 9.40 -20.97 -3.47
CA LEU A 56 9.31 -19.53 -3.20
C LEU A 56 7.90 -18.99 -3.37
N ALA A 57 7.16 -19.38 -4.42
CA ALA A 57 5.79 -18.92 -4.64
C ALA A 57 4.89 -19.24 -3.45
N VAL A 58 4.98 -20.46 -2.95
CA VAL A 58 4.19 -20.94 -1.81
C VAL A 58 4.60 -20.24 -0.51
N ARG A 59 5.91 -20.17 -0.21
CA ARG A 59 6.40 -19.50 1.01
C ARG A 59 6.08 -18.01 1.02
N TRP A 60 6.23 -17.34 -0.13
CA TRP A 60 5.89 -15.93 -0.25
C TRP A 60 4.40 -15.72 0.00
N LEU A 61 3.52 -16.54 -0.60
CA LEU A 61 2.09 -16.40 -0.38
C LEU A 61 1.72 -16.62 1.09
N ASP A 62 2.30 -17.63 1.75
CA ASP A 62 2.06 -17.89 3.17
C ASP A 62 2.49 -16.70 4.06
N ALA A 63 3.65 -16.11 3.77
CA ALA A 63 4.12 -14.92 4.46
C ALA A 63 3.21 -13.71 4.18
N ALA A 64 2.82 -13.50 2.92
CA ALA A 64 1.96 -12.40 2.50
C ALA A 64 0.58 -12.48 3.16
N ILE A 65 -0.06 -13.65 3.18
CA ILE A 65 -1.33 -13.87 3.87
C ILE A 65 -1.19 -13.59 5.38
N SER A 66 -0.09 -14.05 6.00
CA SER A 66 0.12 -13.90 7.44
C SER A 66 0.35 -12.45 7.86
N LEU A 67 0.95 -11.64 6.99
CA LEU A 67 1.26 -10.23 7.26
C LEU A 67 0.15 -9.27 6.81
N ALA A 68 -0.70 -9.70 5.88
CA ALA A 68 -1.79 -8.88 5.39
C ALA A 68 -2.88 -8.70 6.46
N PRO A 69 -3.49 -7.51 6.56
CA PRO A 69 -4.73 -7.33 7.31
C PRO A 69 -5.81 -8.31 6.86
N ALA A 70 -6.68 -8.68 7.80
CA ALA A 70 -7.88 -9.47 7.48
C ALA A 70 -8.74 -8.75 6.43
N ALA A 71 -9.13 -9.49 5.39
CA ALA A 71 -9.94 -9.00 4.28
C ALA A 71 -10.90 -10.10 3.79
N ASP A 72 -12.13 -9.75 3.43
CA ASP A 72 -13.11 -10.69 2.89
C ASP A 72 -12.73 -11.21 1.50
N THR A 73 -12.10 -10.35 0.70
CA THR A 73 -11.79 -10.61 -0.71
C THR A 73 -10.28 -10.68 -0.94
N ALA A 74 -9.83 -11.66 -1.71
CA ALA A 74 -8.49 -11.72 -2.29
C ALA A 74 -8.56 -11.55 -3.82
N VAL A 75 -7.60 -10.84 -4.39
CA VAL A 75 -7.34 -10.84 -5.84
C VAL A 75 -5.97 -11.48 -6.07
N LEU A 76 -5.94 -12.66 -6.68
CA LEU A 76 -4.71 -13.23 -7.21
C LEU A 76 -4.51 -12.71 -8.63
N ALA A 77 -3.59 -11.75 -8.77
CA ALA A 77 -3.29 -11.15 -10.06
C ALA A 77 -1.97 -11.68 -10.60
N ASN A 78 -2.02 -12.74 -11.40
CA ASN A 78 -0.92 -13.06 -12.30
C ASN A 78 -0.97 -12.07 -13.48
N MET A 79 -0.03 -11.13 -13.50
CA MET A 79 0.05 -10.01 -14.43
C MET A 79 0.89 -10.34 -15.67
N GLY A 80 1.05 -11.62 -16.01
CA GLY A 80 1.73 -12.09 -17.22
C GLY A 80 3.16 -12.54 -16.96
N ASP A 81 3.73 -13.26 -17.94
CA ASP A 81 5.07 -13.84 -17.88
C ASP A 81 5.23 -14.80 -16.68
N PHE A 82 4.17 -15.55 -16.39
CA PHE A 82 4.22 -16.57 -15.34
C PHE A 82 5.08 -17.74 -15.78
N LEU A 83 4.96 -18.16 -17.04
CA LEU A 83 5.87 -19.11 -17.65
C LEU A 83 7.04 -18.36 -18.30
N HIS A 84 8.22 -18.97 -18.26
CA HIS A 84 9.39 -18.38 -18.89
C HIS A 84 9.38 -18.48 -20.43
N TRP A 85 8.70 -19.47 -21.01
CA TRP A 85 8.54 -19.58 -22.48
C TRP A 85 7.25 -20.29 -22.86
N ASP A 86 6.86 -20.18 -24.14
CA ASP A 86 5.59 -20.66 -24.65
C ASP A 86 5.73 -21.66 -25.81
N GLY A 87 5.76 -22.95 -25.47
CA GLY A 87 5.80 -24.04 -26.44
C GLY A 87 6.98 -24.99 -26.26
N MET A 88 7.19 -25.86 -27.24
CA MET A 88 8.21 -26.93 -27.14
C MET A 88 9.64 -26.40 -27.31
N GLU A 89 9.81 -25.28 -27.99
CA GLU A 89 11.08 -24.58 -28.14
C GLU A 89 11.21 -23.52 -27.04
N ALA A 90 12.33 -23.51 -26.32
CA ALA A 90 12.62 -22.52 -25.29
C ALA A 90 13.08 -21.21 -25.92
N VAL A 91 12.14 -20.48 -26.52
CA VAL A 91 12.37 -19.19 -27.16
C VAL A 91 11.25 -18.21 -26.84
N THR A 92 11.52 -16.90 -26.91
CA THR A 92 10.43 -15.92 -26.84
C THR A 92 9.48 -16.08 -28.02
N PRO A 93 8.15 -16.03 -27.83
CA PRO A 93 7.15 -16.30 -28.87
C PRO A 93 7.33 -15.44 -30.12
N THR A 94 7.54 -14.13 -29.92
CA THR A 94 7.63 -13.16 -31.03
C THR A 94 9.05 -13.01 -31.56
N SER A 95 10.04 -12.72 -30.69
CA SER A 95 11.41 -12.39 -31.12
C SER A 95 12.31 -13.61 -31.33
N ARG A 96 11.86 -14.81 -30.92
CA ARG A 96 12.62 -16.06 -31.02
C ARG A 96 13.99 -16.03 -30.33
N HIS A 97 14.16 -15.18 -29.32
CA HIS A 97 15.37 -15.20 -28.49
C HIS A 97 15.44 -16.53 -27.75
N VAL A 98 16.60 -17.19 -27.79
CA VAL A 98 16.83 -18.42 -27.00
C VAL A 98 16.83 -18.06 -25.52
N LEU A 99 16.13 -18.88 -24.74
CA LEU A 99 15.93 -18.70 -23.32
C LEU A 99 16.59 -19.83 -22.53
N ASP A 100 17.15 -19.50 -21.38
CA ASP A 100 17.75 -20.46 -20.46
C ASP A 100 16.63 -21.22 -19.72
N ALA A 101 16.35 -22.44 -20.17
CA ALA A 101 15.27 -23.26 -19.62
C ALA A 101 15.82 -24.38 -18.73
N ASP A 102 15.24 -24.50 -17.53
CA ASP A 102 15.56 -25.55 -16.54
C ASP A 102 14.91 -26.91 -16.89
N SER A 103 14.10 -26.99 -17.95
CA SER A 103 13.24 -28.16 -18.15
C SER A 103 12.63 -28.32 -19.55
N ARG A 104 11.75 -29.33 -19.68
CA ARG A 104 10.84 -29.53 -20.81
C ARG A 104 9.50 -28.86 -20.54
N PHE A 105 8.89 -28.32 -21.59
CA PHE A 105 7.64 -27.58 -21.51
C PHE A 105 6.50 -28.38 -20.85
N GLN A 106 6.36 -29.68 -21.15
CA GLN A 106 5.34 -30.51 -20.51
C GLN A 106 5.49 -30.60 -18.97
N LYS A 107 6.73 -30.60 -18.46
CA LYS A 107 6.99 -30.59 -17.01
C LYS A 107 6.70 -29.21 -16.43
N LEU A 108 7.07 -28.14 -17.14
CA LEU A 108 6.73 -26.76 -16.77
C LEU A 108 5.20 -26.60 -16.62
N VAL A 109 4.41 -27.03 -17.59
CA VAL A 109 2.93 -26.97 -17.54
C VAL A 109 2.37 -27.68 -16.31
N ARG A 110 2.89 -28.86 -15.95
CA ARG A 110 2.42 -29.60 -14.76
C ARG A 110 2.71 -28.86 -13.46
N ILE A 111 3.90 -28.27 -13.34
CA ILE A 111 4.30 -27.53 -12.14
C ILE A 111 3.51 -26.22 -12.06
N ALA A 112 3.35 -25.50 -13.17
CA ALA A 112 2.54 -24.29 -13.24
C ALA A 112 1.11 -24.50 -12.73
N LEU A 113 0.43 -25.56 -13.22
CA LEU A 113 -0.91 -25.92 -12.77
C LEU A 113 -0.93 -26.26 -11.27
N ARG A 114 0.08 -26.97 -10.76
CA ARG A 114 0.17 -27.32 -9.34
C ARG A 114 0.38 -26.09 -8.45
N VAL A 115 1.30 -25.20 -8.83
CA VAL A 115 1.57 -23.95 -8.11
C VAL A 115 0.31 -23.10 -8.08
N LEU A 116 -0.27 -22.76 -9.23
CA LEU A 116 -1.44 -21.89 -9.31
C LEU A 116 -2.63 -22.43 -8.51
N ARG A 117 -2.89 -23.74 -8.57
CA ARG A 117 -3.93 -24.37 -7.73
C ARG A 117 -3.64 -24.23 -6.25
N THR A 118 -2.40 -24.49 -5.84
CA THR A 118 -1.97 -24.32 -4.43
C THR A 118 -2.18 -22.89 -3.94
N LEU A 119 -1.85 -21.89 -4.78
CA LEU A 119 -2.05 -20.48 -4.43
C LEU A 119 -3.53 -20.15 -4.28
N ILE A 120 -4.38 -20.59 -5.22
CA ILE A 120 -5.83 -20.37 -5.18
C ILE A 120 -6.45 -21.04 -3.95
N ASP A 121 -6.10 -22.29 -3.67
CA ASP A 121 -6.64 -23.05 -2.54
C ASP A 121 -6.27 -22.42 -1.20
N LYS A 122 -5.04 -21.89 -1.06
CA LYS A 122 -4.60 -21.14 0.13
C LYS A 122 -5.36 -19.83 0.32
N LEU A 123 -5.65 -19.11 -0.77
CA LEU A 123 -6.47 -17.91 -0.70
C LEU A 123 -7.92 -18.22 -0.35
N LEU A 124 -8.49 -19.30 -0.87
CA LEU A 124 -9.84 -19.76 -0.52
C LEU A 124 -9.97 -20.21 0.94
N ALA A 125 -8.89 -20.70 1.54
CA ALA A 125 -8.85 -21.07 2.95
C ALA A 125 -8.84 -19.86 3.89
N THR A 126 -8.50 -18.67 3.38
CA THR A 126 -8.23 -17.47 4.19
C THR A 126 -9.09 -16.26 3.84
N HIS A 127 -9.78 -16.30 2.69
CA HIS A 127 -10.69 -15.26 2.21
C HIS A 127 -12.03 -15.89 1.80
N ASN A 128 -13.12 -15.13 1.93
CA ASN A 128 -14.46 -15.60 1.54
C ASN A 128 -14.69 -15.48 0.04
N LYS A 129 -13.93 -14.64 -0.66
CA LYS A 129 -14.00 -14.47 -2.11
C LYS A 129 -12.59 -14.39 -2.68
N VAL A 130 -12.37 -15.08 -3.79
CA VAL A 130 -11.11 -15.03 -4.54
C VAL A 130 -11.42 -14.64 -5.97
N HIS A 131 -10.83 -13.54 -6.45
CA HIS A 131 -10.86 -13.18 -7.86
C HIS A 131 -9.50 -13.50 -8.48
N VAL A 132 -9.50 -14.18 -9.62
CA VAL A 132 -8.28 -14.61 -10.29
C VAL A 132 -8.15 -13.92 -11.63
N ILE A 133 -7.00 -13.27 -11.82
CA ILE A 133 -6.58 -12.67 -13.09
C ILE A 133 -5.35 -13.44 -13.58
N MET A 134 -5.46 -13.99 -14.78
CA MET A 134 -4.37 -14.63 -15.51
C MET A 134 -4.12 -13.82 -16.78
N ALA A 135 -3.28 -12.80 -16.66
CA ALA A 135 -2.99 -11.86 -17.72
C ALA A 135 -2.05 -12.45 -18.77
N GLU A 136 -2.17 -11.95 -20.00
CA GLU A 136 -1.22 -12.21 -21.08
C GLU A 136 0.12 -11.51 -20.82
N GLY A 137 1.23 -12.25 -20.88
CA GLY A 137 2.58 -11.70 -20.97
C GLY A 137 3.23 -12.00 -22.33
N ASN A 138 4.38 -11.36 -22.61
CA ASN A 138 5.11 -11.58 -23.86
C ASN A 138 5.98 -12.86 -23.88
N HIS A 139 6.11 -13.57 -22.76
CA HIS A 139 6.75 -14.89 -22.67
C HIS A 139 5.74 -16.04 -22.72
N ASP A 140 4.46 -15.78 -22.48
CA ASP A 140 3.41 -16.81 -22.34
C ASP A 140 2.05 -16.44 -22.99
N GLU A 141 2.08 -15.83 -24.18
CA GLU A 141 0.90 -15.35 -24.92
C GLU A 141 -0.20 -16.42 -25.14
N ALA A 142 0.16 -17.61 -25.60
CA ALA A 142 -0.75 -18.75 -25.75
C ALA A 142 -0.98 -19.48 -24.42
N SER A 143 0.04 -19.53 -23.56
CA SER A 143 -0.04 -20.27 -22.30
C SER A 143 -0.93 -19.65 -21.25
N SER A 144 -0.89 -18.33 -21.12
CA SER A 144 -1.81 -17.55 -20.31
C SER A 144 -3.28 -17.84 -20.68
N VAL A 145 -3.59 -18.01 -21.97
CA VAL A 145 -4.95 -18.33 -22.45
C VAL A 145 -5.42 -19.68 -21.92
N TRP A 146 -4.68 -20.77 -22.14
CA TRP A 146 -5.14 -22.09 -21.71
C TRP A 146 -5.06 -22.27 -20.19
N LEU A 147 -4.14 -21.58 -19.50
CA LEU A 147 -4.11 -21.53 -18.03
C LEU A 147 -5.39 -20.89 -17.47
N ARG A 148 -5.76 -19.72 -18.00
CA ARG A 148 -6.96 -18.98 -17.60
C ARG A 148 -8.24 -19.78 -17.86
N GLU A 149 -8.42 -20.25 -19.08
CA GLU A 149 -9.62 -21.00 -19.46
C GLU A 149 -9.69 -22.34 -18.71
N GLY A 150 -8.58 -23.09 -18.69
CA GLY A 150 -8.51 -24.40 -18.07
C GLY A 150 -8.71 -24.37 -16.56
N LEU A 151 -8.03 -23.48 -15.84
CA LEU A 151 -8.22 -23.37 -14.39
C LEU A 151 -9.62 -22.86 -14.04
N SER A 152 -10.19 -21.94 -14.83
CA SER A 152 -11.58 -21.49 -14.57
C SER A 152 -12.59 -22.64 -14.65
N MET A 153 -12.37 -23.62 -15.53
CA MET A 153 -13.19 -24.83 -15.61
C MET A 153 -12.97 -25.77 -14.42
N VAL A 154 -11.74 -25.88 -13.92
CA VAL A 154 -11.41 -26.72 -12.75
C VAL A 154 -12.14 -26.23 -11.49
N TYR A 155 -12.28 -24.92 -11.33
CA TYR A 155 -12.93 -24.27 -10.17
C TYR A 155 -14.39 -23.88 -10.42
N GLU A 156 -15.04 -24.34 -11.49
CA GLU A 156 -16.40 -23.86 -11.87
C GLU A 156 -17.48 -24.13 -10.80
N ASN A 157 -17.25 -25.12 -9.92
CA ASN A 157 -18.17 -25.50 -8.84
C ASN A 157 -17.86 -24.80 -7.51
N GLU A 158 -16.81 -23.98 -7.42
CA GLU A 158 -16.49 -23.19 -6.22
C GLU A 158 -17.05 -21.77 -6.39
N PRO A 159 -18.22 -21.46 -5.81
CA PRO A 159 -18.90 -20.18 -6.01
C PRO A 159 -18.14 -18.97 -5.44
N ARG A 160 -17.12 -19.20 -4.60
CA ARG A 160 -16.27 -18.16 -4.03
C ARG A 160 -15.12 -17.74 -4.95
N VAL A 161 -14.83 -18.50 -6.02
CA VAL A 161 -13.82 -18.11 -7.01
C VAL A 161 -14.50 -17.45 -8.21
N THR A 162 -14.00 -16.28 -8.59
CA THR A 162 -14.37 -15.60 -9.83
C THR A 162 -13.14 -15.39 -10.70
N TRP A 163 -13.33 -15.28 -12.01
CA TRP A 163 -12.25 -15.20 -12.99
C TRP A 163 -12.46 -14.03 -13.93
N ASP A 164 -11.40 -13.27 -14.24
CA ASP A 164 -11.40 -12.43 -15.42
C ASP A 164 -11.00 -13.27 -16.65
N ARG A 165 -11.99 -13.58 -17.51
CA ARG A 165 -11.84 -14.39 -18.72
C ARG A 165 -11.83 -13.57 -20.02
N ARG A 166 -11.60 -12.25 -19.94
CA ARG A 166 -11.60 -11.39 -21.13
C ARG A 166 -10.44 -11.75 -22.06
N ALA A 167 -10.71 -11.83 -23.35
CA ALA A 167 -9.64 -12.02 -24.34
C ALA A 167 -8.74 -10.77 -24.50
N ASP A 168 -9.23 -9.60 -24.12
CA ASP A 168 -8.48 -8.34 -24.12
C ASP A 168 -7.36 -8.38 -23.06
N PRO A 169 -6.11 -7.94 -23.35
CA PRO A 169 -5.00 -7.95 -22.39
C PRO A 169 -5.10 -6.84 -21.32
N TYR A 170 -6.27 -6.24 -21.16
CA TYR A 170 -6.58 -5.24 -20.14
C TYR A 170 -7.64 -5.82 -19.23
N TYR A 171 -7.39 -5.78 -17.93
CA TYR A 171 -8.24 -6.41 -16.92
C TYR A 171 -8.66 -5.38 -15.88
N VAL A 172 -9.79 -5.63 -15.23
CA VAL A 172 -10.33 -4.75 -14.20
C VAL A 172 -11.15 -5.52 -13.18
N TYR A 173 -10.96 -5.16 -11.91
CA TYR A 173 -11.76 -5.62 -10.79
C TYR A 173 -12.38 -4.42 -10.06
N GLU A 174 -13.72 -4.38 -9.99
CA GLU A 174 -14.49 -3.35 -9.29
C GLU A 174 -14.77 -3.80 -7.85
N PHE A 175 -14.40 -2.97 -6.88
CA PHE A 175 -14.55 -3.21 -5.44
C PHE A 175 -15.13 -1.97 -4.76
N GLY A 176 -16.46 -1.87 -4.72
CA GLY A 176 -17.16 -0.69 -4.20
C GLY A 176 -16.91 0.54 -5.08
N GLN A 177 -16.28 1.58 -4.52
CA GLN A 177 -15.80 2.78 -5.21
C GLN A 177 -14.32 2.68 -5.61
N THR A 178 -13.68 1.53 -5.45
CA THR A 178 -12.28 1.30 -5.83
C THR A 178 -12.21 0.37 -7.04
N ALA A 179 -11.47 0.75 -8.08
CA ALA A 179 -11.18 -0.10 -9.22
C ALA A 179 -9.69 -0.44 -9.29
N LEU A 180 -9.40 -1.73 -9.45
CA LEU A 180 -8.06 -2.23 -9.70
C LEU A 180 -7.95 -2.61 -11.18
N TYR A 181 -6.97 -2.05 -11.87
CA TYR A 181 -6.70 -2.26 -13.29
C TYR A 181 -5.39 -3.01 -13.48
N PHE A 182 -5.32 -3.92 -14.44
CA PHE A 182 -4.13 -4.75 -14.65
C PHE A 182 -3.79 -4.85 -16.13
N HIS A 183 -2.50 -4.77 -16.43
CA HIS A 183 -1.95 -5.01 -17.76
C HIS A 183 -0.46 -5.36 -17.60
N HIS A 184 0.05 -6.35 -18.32
CA HIS A 184 1.44 -6.79 -18.16
C HIS A 184 2.47 -5.67 -18.43
N GLY A 185 2.27 -4.88 -19.48
CA GLY A 185 3.09 -3.70 -19.80
C GLY A 185 3.85 -3.81 -21.13
N HIS A 186 3.80 -4.98 -21.78
CA HIS A 186 4.42 -5.25 -23.07
C HIS A 186 3.78 -4.47 -24.22
N LYS A 187 2.45 -4.34 -24.25
CA LYS A 187 1.74 -3.60 -25.32
C LYS A 187 1.62 -2.09 -25.06
N ARG A 188 1.56 -1.67 -23.78
CA ARG A 188 1.45 -0.26 -23.37
C ARG A 188 2.24 -0.01 -22.09
N ARG A 189 3.01 1.08 -22.12
CA ARG A 189 3.90 1.47 -21.02
C ARG A 189 3.11 2.13 -19.88
N MET A 190 3.68 2.08 -18.69
CA MET A 190 3.13 2.62 -17.44
C MET A 190 2.55 4.05 -17.56
N HIS A 191 3.24 4.96 -18.27
CA HIS A 191 2.81 6.38 -18.39
C HIS A 191 1.67 6.62 -19.39
N GLN A 192 1.15 5.57 -20.04
CA GLN A 192 0.09 5.65 -21.05
C GLN A 192 -1.08 4.71 -20.78
N VAL A 193 -0.92 3.77 -19.85
CA VAL A 193 -1.86 2.66 -19.66
C VAL A 193 -3.17 3.13 -19.00
N ASP A 194 -3.09 4.16 -18.16
CA ASP A 194 -4.22 4.78 -17.46
C ASP A 194 -5.28 5.33 -18.41
N GLN A 195 -4.86 6.02 -19.48
CA GLN A 195 -5.77 6.54 -20.51
C GLN A 195 -6.51 5.41 -21.23
N VAL A 196 -5.83 4.27 -21.44
CA VAL A 196 -6.43 3.09 -22.08
C VAL A 196 -7.44 2.43 -21.14
N PHE A 197 -7.13 2.31 -19.85
CA PHE A 197 -8.08 1.80 -18.85
C PHE A 197 -9.31 2.68 -18.74
N ALA A 198 -9.16 4.00 -18.63
CA ALA A 198 -10.28 4.93 -18.57
C ALA A 198 -11.16 4.87 -19.84
N ALA A 199 -10.54 4.68 -21.01
CA ALA A 199 -11.27 4.55 -22.27
C ALA A 199 -12.01 3.22 -22.40
N LYS A 200 -11.36 2.09 -22.08
CA LYS A 200 -11.93 0.73 -22.20
C LYS A 200 -12.98 0.43 -21.15
N PHE A 201 -12.75 0.88 -19.92
CA PHE A 201 -13.58 0.58 -18.75
C PHE A 201 -14.32 1.81 -18.25
N ARG A 202 -14.78 2.67 -19.17
CA ARG A 202 -15.40 3.97 -18.86
C ARG A 202 -16.51 3.89 -17.83
N ASP A 203 -17.33 2.84 -17.87
CA ASP A 203 -18.43 2.67 -16.93
C ASP A 203 -17.94 2.38 -15.50
N ILE A 204 -16.94 1.49 -15.35
CA ILE A 204 -16.34 1.18 -14.04
C ILE A 204 -15.55 2.40 -13.54
N PHE A 205 -14.76 3.01 -14.43
CA PHE A 205 -13.99 4.23 -14.15
C PHE A 205 -14.89 5.37 -13.69
N GLY A 206 -16.06 5.55 -14.28
CA GLY A 206 -17.02 6.58 -13.87
C GLY A 206 -17.76 6.29 -12.56
N ARG A 207 -17.91 5.01 -12.17
CA ARG A 207 -18.55 4.61 -10.90
C ARG A 207 -17.58 4.61 -9.72
N CYS A 208 -16.29 4.35 -9.98
CA CYS A 208 -15.28 4.27 -8.95
C CYS A 208 -14.66 5.66 -8.70
N ARG A 209 -14.50 6.00 -7.43
CA ARG A 209 -13.80 7.21 -6.99
C ARG A 209 -12.29 7.03 -6.98
N TYR A 210 -11.83 5.81 -6.74
CA TYR A 210 -10.42 5.48 -6.60
C TYR A 210 -10.00 4.48 -7.67
N GLY A 211 -8.91 4.74 -8.36
CA GLY A 211 -8.35 3.87 -9.39
C GLY A 211 -6.88 3.56 -9.12
N TYR A 212 -6.51 2.29 -9.24
CA TYR A 212 -5.12 1.82 -9.16
C TYR A 212 -4.84 0.90 -10.32
N ALA A 213 -3.81 1.22 -11.09
CA ALA A 213 -3.32 0.37 -12.15
C ALA A 213 -2.06 -0.35 -11.71
N HIS A 214 -1.96 -1.64 -12.05
CA HIS A 214 -0.81 -2.47 -11.76
C HIS A 214 -0.24 -3.03 -13.07
N VAL A 215 1.07 -2.86 -13.22
CA VAL A 215 1.82 -3.31 -14.39
C VAL A 215 3.11 -4.03 -13.97
N GLY A 216 3.68 -4.84 -14.87
CA GLY A 216 4.92 -5.59 -14.67
C GLY A 216 5.97 -5.29 -15.75
N HIS A 217 6.50 -6.34 -16.37
CA HIS A 217 7.35 -6.35 -17.56
C HIS A 217 8.79 -5.83 -17.39
N LEU A 218 9.00 -4.76 -16.62
CA LEU A 218 10.34 -4.12 -16.51
C LEU A 218 11.07 -4.42 -15.19
N HIS A 219 10.48 -5.26 -14.33
CA HIS A 219 11.08 -5.83 -13.11
C HIS A 219 11.61 -4.80 -12.09
N HIS A 220 11.19 -3.54 -12.20
CA HIS A 220 11.59 -2.46 -11.29
C HIS A 220 10.38 -1.84 -10.62
N LEU A 221 10.54 -1.46 -9.35
CA LEU A 221 9.49 -0.80 -8.60
C LEU A 221 9.40 0.65 -9.06
N LYS A 222 8.22 1.07 -9.49
CA LYS A 222 7.94 2.47 -9.82
C LYS A 222 6.48 2.76 -9.57
N ALA A 223 6.17 3.89 -8.93
CA ALA A 223 4.82 4.42 -8.83
C ALA A 223 4.75 5.78 -9.51
N VAL A 224 3.68 6.02 -10.25
CA VAL A 224 3.38 7.31 -10.88
C VAL A 224 1.93 7.63 -10.62
N GLU A 225 1.66 8.79 -10.03
CA GLU A 225 0.32 9.34 -9.94
C GLU A 225 0.02 10.14 -11.20
N THR A 226 -1.06 9.80 -11.88
CA THR A 226 -1.60 10.58 -13.00
C THR A 226 -2.89 11.27 -12.57
N PRO A 227 -3.42 12.23 -13.35
CA PRO A 227 -4.72 12.81 -13.07
C PRO A 227 -5.88 11.81 -13.03
N LEU A 228 -5.69 10.57 -13.51
CA LEU A 228 -6.73 9.54 -13.58
C LEU A 228 -6.62 8.51 -12.45
N MET A 229 -5.40 8.09 -12.09
CA MET A 229 -5.15 7.01 -11.13
C MET A 229 -3.68 6.95 -10.73
N VAL A 230 -3.39 6.18 -9.68
CA VAL A 230 -2.03 5.74 -9.39
C VAL A 230 -1.72 4.53 -10.26
N VAL A 231 -0.60 4.55 -10.98
CA VAL A 231 -0.06 3.40 -11.70
C VAL A 231 1.16 2.91 -10.95
N GLU A 232 1.20 1.62 -10.63
CA GLU A 232 2.30 0.96 -9.94
C GLU A 232 2.87 -0.15 -10.81
N GLN A 233 4.18 -0.09 -11.05
CA GLN A 233 4.93 -1.16 -11.68
C GLN A 233 5.63 -1.99 -10.62
N HIS A 234 5.45 -3.29 -10.70
CA HIS A 234 5.92 -4.24 -9.71
C HIS A 234 7.28 -4.82 -10.09
N ARG A 235 8.06 -5.17 -9.05
CA ARG A 235 9.22 -6.06 -9.17
C ARG A 235 8.77 -7.50 -9.32
N THR A 236 9.71 -8.38 -9.65
CA THR A 236 9.50 -9.82 -9.69
C THR A 236 10.19 -10.53 -8.52
N LEU A 237 9.69 -11.73 -8.18
CA LEU A 237 10.37 -12.67 -7.29
C LEU A 237 11.44 -13.50 -8.02
N ALA A 238 11.37 -13.59 -9.34
CA ALA A 238 12.30 -14.35 -10.16
C ALA A 238 13.73 -13.82 -10.01
N ALA A 239 14.72 -14.71 -10.07
CA ALA A 239 16.10 -14.28 -10.22
C ALA A 239 16.31 -13.65 -11.62
N LYS A 240 17.47 -13.04 -11.82
CA LYS A 240 17.90 -12.58 -13.15
C LYS A 240 18.31 -13.78 -13.97
N ASP A 241 17.94 -13.82 -15.25
CA ASP A 241 18.57 -14.72 -16.21
C ASP A 241 19.91 -14.17 -16.71
N ALA A 242 20.61 -14.95 -17.54
CA ALA A 242 21.90 -14.54 -18.11
C ALA A 242 21.78 -13.26 -18.95
N TYR A 243 20.66 -13.05 -19.65
CA TYR A 243 20.41 -11.84 -20.43
C TYR A 243 20.31 -10.61 -19.52
N ALA A 244 19.51 -10.70 -18.46
CA ALA A 244 19.28 -9.66 -17.48
C ALA A 244 20.57 -9.29 -16.72
N ALA A 245 21.37 -10.30 -16.34
CA ALA A 245 22.65 -10.11 -15.68
C ALA A 245 23.65 -9.37 -16.59
N ARG A 246 23.80 -9.81 -17.84
CA ARG A 246 24.76 -9.23 -18.81
C ARG A 246 24.36 -7.83 -19.28
N GLY A 247 23.07 -7.52 -19.30
CA GLY A 247 22.58 -6.17 -19.61
C GLY A 247 22.71 -5.17 -18.46
N GLY A 248 23.17 -5.60 -17.28
CA GLY A 248 23.40 -4.71 -16.14
C GLY A 248 22.11 -4.18 -15.50
N TRP A 249 21.01 -4.92 -15.58
CA TRP A 249 19.76 -4.57 -14.91
C TRP A 249 19.81 -5.02 -13.44
N LEU A 250 19.94 -4.05 -12.53
CA LEU A 250 20.29 -4.30 -11.13
C LEU A 250 19.10 -4.30 -10.15
N SER A 251 17.86 -4.42 -10.64
CA SER A 251 16.70 -4.40 -9.75
C SER A 251 16.72 -5.57 -8.76
N GLU A 252 16.33 -5.27 -7.53
CA GLU A 252 16.15 -6.26 -6.45
C GLU A 252 14.88 -7.10 -6.65
N ARG A 253 14.86 -8.28 -6.02
CA ARG A 253 13.73 -9.22 -6.07
C ARG A 253 12.74 -8.91 -4.96
N SER A 254 11.46 -8.72 -5.29
CA SER A 254 10.41 -8.52 -4.29
C SER A 254 9.02 -8.65 -4.90
N ALA A 255 8.04 -9.04 -4.09
CA ALA A 255 6.62 -8.85 -4.38
C ALA A 255 5.90 -8.39 -3.10
N ALA A 256 4.85 -7.58 -3.27
CA ALA A 256 4.08 -6.98 -2.18
C ALA A 256 2.70 -7.61 -2.06
N VAL A 257 2.05 -7.44 -0.91
CA VAL A 257 0.60 -7.60 -0.76
C VAL A 257 0.02 -6.23 -0.46
N ILE A 258 -1.03 -5.83 -1.18
CA ILE A 258 -1.61 -4.48 -1.06
C ILE A 258 -3.07 -4.60 -0.62
N THR A 259 -3.43 -3.92 0.47
CA THR A 259 -4.81 -3.92 0.97
C THR A 259 -5.57 -2.67 0.53
N TYR A 260 -6.69 -2.88 -0.14
CA TYR A 260 -7.60 -1.85 -0.61
C TYR A 260 -8.87 -1.79 0.23
N HIS A 261 -9.46 -0.59 0.32
CA HIS A 261 -10.77 -0.36 0.90
C HIS A 261 -11.82 -0.19 -0.20
N ALA A 262 -13.05 -0.63 0.07
CA ALA A 262 -14.16 -0.48 -0.88
C ALA A 262 -14.64 0.97 -1.07
N GLN A 263 -14.29 1.91 -0.18
CA GLN A 263 -14.77 3.30 -0.23
C GLN A 263 -13.70 4.37 0.07
N MET A 264 -12.43 3.98 0.22
CA MET A 264 -11.33 4.87 0.57
C MET A 264 -10.05 4.49 -0.21
N ASN A 265 -9.08 5.40 -0.27
CA ASN A 265 -7.70 5.14 -0.75
C ASN A 265 -7.13 3.86 -0.06
N PRO A 266 -6.15 3.12 -0.63
CA PRO A 266 -5.59 1.91 -0.03
C PRO A 266 -5.25 2.16 1.42
N VAL A 267 -5.54 1.14 2.22
CA VAL A 267 -5.79 1.29 3.64
C VAL A 267 -4.49 1.68 4.35
N LYS A 268 -4.28 2.98 4.56
CA LYS A 268 -3.55 3.46 5.74
C LYS A 268 -4.45 3.21 6.95
N HIS A 269 -4.21 2.11 7.66
CA HIS A 269 -5.15 1.43 8.57
C HIS A 269 -5.86 2.34 9.57
N LYS A 270 -5.08 3.22 10.19
CA LYS A 270 -5.48 4.13 11.24
C LYS A 270 -4.56 5.33 11.21
N ALA A 271 -5.02 6.44 11.79
CA ALA A 271 -4.23 7.64 11.93
C ALA A 271 -3.22 7.51 13.07
N ILE A 272 -2.03 8.03 12.87
CA ILE A 272 -1.10 8.38 13.93
C ILE A 272 -1.03 9.91 13.93
N VAL A 273 -1.30 10.50 15.10
CA VAL A 273 -1.37 11.95 15.24
C VAL A 273 -0.09 12.45 15.88
N PHE A 274 0.56 13.43 15.27
CA PHE A 274 1.71 14.11 15.83
C PHE A 274 1.34 15.55 16.15
N ASP A 275 1.66 16.01 17.35
CA ASP A 275 1.81 17.44 17.58
C ASP A 275 3.00 17.98 16.78
N LEU A 276 3.08 19.30 16.60
CA LEU A 276 4.18 19.97 15.92
C LEU A 276 5.18 20.58 16.90
N ASP A 277 4.73 21.45 17.79
CA ASP A 277 5.59 22.31 18.62
C ASP A 277 6.11 21.56 19.84
N GLY A 278 7.43 21.41 19.96
CA GLY A 278 8.04 20.57 21.00
C GLY A 278 8.00 19.07 20.69
N CYS A 279 7.27 18.67 19.63
CA CYS A 279 7.16 17.30 19.16
C CYS A 279 7.97 17.04 17.88
N LEU A 280 7.72 17.78 16.79
CA LEU A 280 8.49 17.70 15.55
C LEU A 280 9.44 18.88 15.37
N SER A 281 9.12 20.03 15.97
CA SER A 281 9.89 21.27 15.88
C SER A 281 10.31 21.78 17.26
N ASP A 282 11.53 22.29 17.39
CA ASP A 282 12.03 22.97 18.59
C ASP A 282 11.94 24.50 18.42
N GLY A 283 10.94 25.09 19.07
CA GLY A 283 10.68 26.53 19.04
C GLY A 283 11.38 27.35 20.14
N LYS A 284 12.42 26.81 20.81
CA LYS A 284 13.07 27.49 21.95
C LYS A 284 13.54 28.92 21.65
N HIS A 285 13.99 29.21 20.42
CA HIS A 285 14.49 30.55 20.07
C HIS A 285 13.41 31.62 20.15
N ARG A 286 12.14 31.28 19.93
CA ARG A 286 11.01 32.22 19.89
C ARG A 286 10.20 32.28 21.17
N LEU A 287 10.59 31.58 22.23
CA LEU A 287 9.91 31.61 23.54
C LEU A 287 9.82 33.02 24.15
N HIS A 288 10.71 33.93 23.78
CA HIS A 288 10.67 35.33 24.19
C HIS A 288 9.51 36.13 23.56
N LEU A 289 8.84 35.58 22.54
CA LEU A 289 7.67 36.15 21.87
C LEU A 289 6.35 35.60 22.44
N LEU A 290 6.40 34.75 23.46
CA LEU A 290 5.18 34.24 24.10
C LEU A 290 4.32 35.40 24.63
N PRO A 291 2.99 35.33 24.46
CA PRO A 291 2.12 36.35 25.00
C PRO A 291 2.16 36.35 26.53
N LYS A 292 1.77 37.49 27.12
CA LYS A 292 1.57 37.59 28.57
C LYS A 292 0.47 36.64 29.01
N TYR A 293 0.52 36.25 30.28
CA TYR A 293 -0.46 35.31 30.86
C TYR A 293 -1.91 35.77 30.66
N GLU A 294 -2.18 37.07 30.82
CA GLU A 294 -3.50 37.68 30.67
C GLU A 294 -4.05 37.64 29.24
N ASP A 295 -3.17 37.63 28.24
CA ASP A 295 -3.53 37.68 26.82
C ASP A 295 -3.53 36.29 26.15
N ARG A 296 -3.18 35.22 26.89
CA ARG A 296 -2.96 33.88 26.31
C ARG A 296 -4.18 33.25 25.63
N ALA A 297 -5.39 33.69 25.99
CA ALA A 297 -6.63 33.23 25.38
C ALA A 297 -6.92 33.92 24.04
N ASP A 298 -6.32 35.09 23.78
CA ASP A 298 -6.48 35.80 22.52
C ASP A 298 -5.52 35.24 21.46
N THR A 299 -6.06 34.64 20.40
CA THR A 299 -5.28 34.08 19.30
C THR A 299 -4.45 35.14 18.59
N ASN A 300 -4.85 36.41 18.63
CA ASN A 300 -4.08 37.52 18.04
C ASN A 300 -2.77 37.79 18.79
N ALA A 301 -2.74 37.55 20.10
CA ALA A 301 -1.53 37.74 20.91
C ALA A 301 -0.42 36.71 20.56
N TRP A 302 -0.77 35.64 19.86
CA TRP A 302 0.15 34.58 19.42
C TRP A 302 0.70 34.79 18.01
N VAL A 303 0.29 35.85 17.29
CA VAL A 303 0.67 36.03 15.87
C VAL A 303 2.18 36.09 15.69
N ASP A 304 2.89 36.91 16.46
CA ASP A 304 4.34 37.06 16.34
C ASP A 304 5.08 35.76 16.68
N PHE A 305 4.64 35.06 17.73
CA PHE A 305 5.18 33.76 18.12
C PHE A 305 4.95 32.70 17.03
N ASN A 306 3.76 32.65 16.44
CA ASN A 306 3.42 31.67 15.40
C ASN A 306 4.16 31.96 14.09
N LEU A 307 4.30 33.22 13.68
CA LEU A 307 4.99 33.58 12.43
C LEU A 307 6.51 33.36 12.50
N ALA A 308 7.11 33.43 13.68
CA ALA A 308 8.53 33.16 13.90
C ALA A 308 8.92 31.67 13.84
N SER A 309 7.97 30.78 13.55
CA SER A 309 8.19 29.33 13.51
C SER A 309 8.94 28.85 12.26
N ASP A 310 9.17 29.71 11.28
CA ASP A 310 9.95 29.42 10.06
C ASP A 310 11.40 29.00 10.37
N LYS A 311 11.90 29.38 11.54
CA LYS A 311 13.26 29.13 12.04
C LYS A 311 13.33 28.07 13.14
N ASP A 312 12.24 27.37 13.42
CA ASP A 312 12.30 26.27 14.40
C ASP A 312 13.33 25.23 13.93
N GLU A 313 14.12 24.71 14.86
CA GLU A 313 15.04 23.60 14.54
C GLU A 313 14.25 22.29 14.48
N PRO A 314 14.56 21.37 13.56
CA PRO A 314 13.86 20.09 13.48
C PRO A 314 14.27 19.17 14.62
N ILE A 315 13.29 18.49 15.24
CA ILE A 315 13.55 17.34 16.11
C ILE A 315 13.65 16.11 15.19
N GLN A 316 14.82 15.94 14.57
CA GLN A 316 15.02 15.03 13.44
C GLN A 316 14.61 13.58 13.74
N ASP A 317 14.92 13.05 14.93
CA ASP A 317 14.59 11.67 15.30
C ASP A 317 13.07 11.42 15.28
N ASN A 318 12.26 12.41 15.67
CA ASN A 318 10.80 12.30 15.64
C ASN A 318 10.26 12.42 14.22
N ILE A 319 10.88 13.23 13.36
CA ILE A 319 10.55 13.33 11.93
C ILE A 319 10.86 12.01 11.22
N ASP A 320 12.01 11.39 11.51
CA ASP A 320 12.40 10.11 10.92
C ASP A 320 11.44 8.99 11.35
N LEU A 321 11.05 8.95 12.63
CA LEU A 321 10.03 8.03 13.13
C LEU A 321 8.68 8.24 12.42
N LEU A 322 8.23 9.50 12.31
CA LEU A 322 6.99 9.85 11.60
C LEU A 322 7.04 9.36 10.15
N ASN A 323 8.17 9.57 9.45
CA ASN A 323 8.36 9.16 8.06
C ASN A 323 8.39 7.63 7.88
N ILE A 324 8.90 6.87 8.86
CA ILE A 324 8.81 5.41 8.85
C ILE A 324 7.35 4.97 9.02
N LEU A 325 6.62 5.61 9.95
CA LEU A 325 5.23 5.29 10.23
C LEU A 325 4.29 5.67 9.07
N SER A 326 4.63 6.71 8.31
CA SER A 326 3.84 7.17 7.15
C SER A 326 3.77 6.15 6.02
N LEU A 327 4.67 5.17 6.00
CA LEU A 327 4.67 4.08 5.03
C LEU A 327 3.44 3.17 5.15
N THR A 328 2.82 3.10 6.33
CA THR A 328 1.72 2.16 6.63
C THR A 328 0.50 2.81 7.29
N HIS A 329 0.66 4.01 7.84
CA HIS A 329 -0.39 4.72 8.57
C HIS A 329 -0.64 6.11 8.00
N ARG A 330 -1.83 6.64 8.30
CA ARG A 330 -2.19 8.01 7.97
C ARG A 330 -1.55 8.92 8.99
N ILE A 331 -0.71 9.85 8.56
CA ILE A 331 -0.08 10.82 9.45
C ILE A 331 -0.93 12.09 9.47
N ILE A 332 -1.40 12.46 10.66
CA ILE A 332 -2.08 13.73 10.90
C ILE A 332 -1.18 14.57 11.80
N ILE A 333 -0.79 15.75 11.35
CA ILE A 333 -0.17 16.76 12.21
C ILE A 333 -1.30 17.61 12.80
N LEU A 334 -1.42 17.66 14.13
CA LEU A 334 -2.42 18.43 14.85
C LEU A 334 -1.74 19.43 15.78
N THR A 335 -1.75 20.71 15.41
CA THR A 335 -1.01 21.77 16.13
C THR A 335 -1.94 22.84 16.69
N GLY A 336 -1.57 23.39 17.85
CA GLY A 336 -2.19 24.57 18.43
C GLY A 336 -1.86 25.88 17.69
N ARG A 337 -0.90 25.88 16.74
CA ARG A 337 -0.56 27.06 15.92
C ARG A 337 -1.80 27.60 15.22
N GLY A 338 -1.94 28.92 15.26
CA GLY A 338 -2.99 29.63 14.54
C GLY A 338 -2.79 29.52 13.02
N ALA A 339 -3.90 29.46 12.27
CA ALA A 339 -3.90 29.41 10.81
C ALA A 339 -3.16 30.58 10.13
N VAL A 340 -2.88 31.67 10.86
CA VAL A 340 -2.04 32.79 10.41
C VAL A 340 -0.63 32.34 10.01
N ALA A 341 -0.10 31.28 10.63
CA ALA A 341 1.23 30.74 10.35
C ALA A 341 1.19 29.53 9.39
N LYS A 342 0.10 29.35 8.64
CA LYS A 342 -0.06 28.21 7.75
C LYS A 342 1.04 28.13 6.70
N ASP A 343 1.29 29.23 5.99
CA ASP A 343 2.25 29.22 4.88
C ASP A 343 3.68 28.94 5.39
N VAL A 344 4.11 29.61 6.46
CA VAL A 344 5.43 29.34 7.07
C VAL A 344 5.54 27.92 7.64
N THR A 345 4.44 27.34 8.12
CA THR A 345 4.42 25.96 8.62
C THR A 345 4.53 24.96 7.47
N LEU A 346 3.82 25.18 6.37
CA LEU A 346 3.90 24.32 5.18
C LEU A 346 5.31 24.34 4.58
N ASP A 347 5.89 25.53 4.42
CA ASP A 347 7.26 25.69 3.92
C ASP A 347 8.29 25.00 4.83
N TRP A 348 8.10 25.08 6.14
CA TRP A 348 8.95 24.40 7.12
C TRP A 348 8.84 22.87 7.00
N LEU A 349 7.62 22.32 6.92
CA LEU A 349 7.39 20.88 6.79
C LEU A 349 8.00 20.33 5.49
N ASP A 350 7.88 21.07 4.38
CA ASP A 350 8.48 20.70 3.09
C ASP A 350 10.02 20.73 3.15
N LYS A 351 10.58 21.83 3.65
CA LYS A 351 12.03 22.01 3.82
C LYS A 351 12.68 20.90 4.64
N HIS A 352 11.97 20.38 5.64
CA HIS A 352 12.46 19.34 6.54
C HIS A 352 11.99 17.92 6.17
N GLY A 353 11.32 17.74 5.02
CA GLY A 353 10.99 16.43 4.47
C GLY A 353 10.00 15.63 5.32
N VAL A 354 9.01 16.29 5.92
CA VAL A 354 8.00 15.64 6.77
C VAL A 354 6.91 15.03 5.89
N ASN A 355 6.74 13.70 5.96
CA ASN A 355 5.74 12.97 5.17
C ASN A 355 4.41 12.85 5.93
N TYR A 356 3.49 13.78 5.70
CA TYR A 356 2.17 13.81 6.34
C TYR A 356 1.02 13.77 5.34
N ASP A 357 -0.15 13.26 5.77
CA ASP A 357 -1.36 13.22 4.94
C ASP A 357 -2.26 14.43 5.20
N ASN A 358 -2.30 14.94 6.44
CA ASN A 358 -3.09 16.11 6.81
C ASN A 358 -2.40 16.98 7.86
N LEU A 359 -2.50 18.30 7.68
CA LEU A 359 -2.16 19.31 8.69
C LEU A 359 -3.45 19.95 9.19
N ILE A 360 -3.70 19.86 10.50
CA ILE A 360 -4.82 20.49 11.19
C ILE A 360 -4.26 21.56 12.12
N MET A 361 -4.66 22.81 11.86
CA MET A 361 -4.23 24.00 12.61
C MET A 361 -5.41 24.67 13.29
N ARG A 362 -5.13 25.49 14.31
CA ARG A 362 -6.13 26.23 15.06
C ARG A 362 -6.77 27.32 14.21
N GLY A 363 -8.10 27.35 14.18
CA GLY A 363 -8.85 28.37 13.46
C GLY A 363 -8.65 29.77 14.06
N PRO A 364 -8.80 30.86 13.28
CA PRO A 364 -8.51 32.22 13.75
C PRO A 364 -9.37 32.67 14.94
N ASN A 365 -10.59 32.14 15.05
CA ASN A 365 -11.56 32.48 16.10
C ASN A 365 -11.65 31.42 17.21
N ASP A 366 -10.71 30.45 17.26
CA ASP A 366 -10.74 29.36 18.23
C ASP A 366 -9.82 29.63 19.41
N HIS A 367 -10.39 30.29 20.42
CA HIS A 367 -9.74 30.72 21.66
C HIS A 367 -9.70 29.64 22.75
N ARG A 368 -10.18 28.43 22.47
CA ARG A 368 -10.27 27.37 23.47
C ARG A 368 -8.88 26.87 23.87
N PRO A 369 -8.68 26.43 25.13
CA PRO A 369 -7.44 25.77 25.54
C PRO A 369 -7.06 24.61 24.61
N ASP A 370 -5.76 24.33 24.49
CA ASP A 370 -5.22 23.23 23.66
C ASP A 370 -5.91 21.89 23.92
N VAL A 371 -6.19 21.59 25.19
CA VAL A 371 -6.90 20.39 25.59
C VAL A 371 -8.29 20.28 24.94
N GLU A 372 -9.10 21.33 25.03
CA GLU A 372 -10.47 21.35 24.48
C GLU A 372 -10.47 21.37 22.95
N TYR A 373 -9.54 22.14 22.36
CA TYR A 373 -9.34 22.21 20.93
C TYR A 373 -8.98 20.83 20.35
N LYS A 374 -7.92 20.20 20.87
CA LYS A 374 -7.45 18.88 20.43
C LYS A 374 -8.49 17.80 20.72
N GLU A 375 -9.18 17.82 21.87
CA GLU A 375 -10.30 16.89 22.14
C GLU A 375 -11.38 16.98 21.06
N SER A 376 -11.82 18.18 20.70
CA SER A 376 -12.90 18.35 19.73
C SER A 376 -12.58 17.79 18.34
N ILE A 377 -11.29 17.67 18.03
CA ILE A 377 -10.78 17.09 16.79
C ILE A 377 -10.58 15.58 16.93
N LEU A 378 -9.99 15.12 18.03
CA LEU A 378 -9.62 13.72 18.24
C LEU A 378 -10.83 12.82 18.56
N LEU A 379 -11.76 13.30 19.39
CA LEU A 379 -12.86 12.49 19.90
C LEU A 379 -13.75 11.90 18.79
N PRO A 380 -14.13 12.64 17.72
CA PRO A 380 -14.92 12.08 16.61
C PRO A 380 -14.22 10.98 15.81
N MET A 381 -12.89 10.87 15.90
CA MET A 381 -12.09 9.89 15.15
C MET A 381 -11.30 8.93 16.02
N LYS A 382 -11.58 8.88 17.34
CA LYS A 382 -10.79 8.12 18.32
C LYS A 382 -10.58 6.65 17.95
N ASP A 383 -11.61 5.99 17.40
CA ASP A 383 -11.56 4.55 17.09
C ASP A 383 -10.65 4.25 15.88
N ASN A 384 -10.34 5.29 15.11
CA ASN A 384 -9.47 5.27 13.93
C ASN A 384 -8.07 5.81 14.23
N ILE A 385 -7.71 6.09 15.48
CA ILE A 385 -6.36 6.52 15.88
C ILE A 385 -5.61 5.32 16.50
N VAL A 386 -4.35 5.11 16.11
CA VAL A 386 -3.44 4.15 16.77
C VAL A 386 -2.89 4.75 18.06
N CYS A 387 -2.27 5.92 17.93
CA CYS A 387 -1.71 6.70 19.02
C CYS A 387 -1.50 8.16 18.61
N CYS A 388 -1.27 9.01 19.61
CA CYS A 388 -0.85 10.39 19.46
C CYS A 388 0.58 10.58 20.02
N PHE A 389 1.30 11.57 19.51
CA PHE A 389 2.55 12.09 20.06
C PHE A 389 2.35 13.55 20.42
N ASP A 390 2.70 13.93 21.65
CA ASP A 390 2.52 15.29 22.17
C ASP A 390 3.64 15.60 23.16
N ASP A 391 4.03 16.86 23.29
CA ASP A 391 5.08 17.33 24.20
C ASP A 391 4.52 17.76 25.56
N LEU A 392 3.26 18.21 25.60
CA LEU A 392 2.63 18.76 26.79
C LEU A 392 2.05 17.64 27.66
N GLU A 393 2.61 17.44 28.85
CA GLU A 393 2.20 16.36 29.76
C GLU A 393 0.70 16.40 30.10
N HIS A 394 0.13 17.60 30.27
CA HIS A 394 -1.27 17.77 30.60
C HIS A 394 -2.22 17.52 29.43
N VAL A 395 -1.77 17.75 28.19
CA VAL A 395 -2.49 17.39 26.95
C VAL A 395 -2.40 15.88 26.75
N ALA A 396 -1.21 15.30 26.85
CA ALA A 396 -1.00 13.85 26.75
C ALA A 396 -1.83 13.08 27.78
N LYS A 397 -1.88 13.56 29.03
CA LYS A 397 -2.73 13.00 30.10
C LYS A 397 -4.22 13.07 29.73
N HIS A 398 -4.66 14.18 29.14
CA HIS A 398 -6.05 14.34 28.72
C HIS A 398 -6.42 13.40 27.56
N ILE A 399 -5.58 13.32 26.53
CA ILE A 399 -5.76 12.40 25.38
C ILE A 399 -5.88 10.96 25.86
N ARG A 400 -5.04 10.54 26.83
CA ARG A 400 -5.16 9.23 27.49
C ARG A 400 -6.50 9.04 28.20
N GLY A 401 -7.02 10.09 28.83
CA GLY A 401 -8.35 10.10 29.44
C GLY A 401 -9.50 9.89 28.45
N LEU A 402 -9.33 10.25 27.18
CA LEU A 402 -10.28 9.96 26.09
C LEU A 402 -10.25 8.49 25.62
N GLY A 403 -9.32 7.69 26.14
CA GLY A 403 -9.07 6.31 25.71
C GLY A 403 -8.12 6.17 24.53
N ILE A 404 -7.35 7.22 24.20
CA ILE A 404 -6.39 7.23 23.10
C ILE A 404 -4.97 7.13 23.68
N THR A 405 -4.17 6.18 23.21
CA THR A 405 -2.75 6.10 23.59
C THR A 405 -2.02 7.37 23.17
N CYS A 406 -1.29 8.01 24.09
CA CYS A 406 -0.46 9.16 23.77
C CYS A 406 0.96 8.98 24.32
N HIS A 407 1.96 9.19 23.47
CA HIS A 407 3.39 9.16 23.82
C HIS A 407 3.88 10.59 24.07
N LEU A 408 4.59 10.77 25.18
CA LEU A 408 5.22 12.04 25.50
C LEU A 408 6.58 12.08 24.77
N THR A 409 6.80 13.07 23.92
CA THR A 409 8.02 13.17 23.10
C THR A 409 9.17 13.88 23.80
N THR A 410 8.89 14.61 24.87
CA THR A 410 9.88 15.37 25.63
C THR A 410 9.50 15.48 27.10
N HIS A 411 10.47 15.79 27.96
CA HIS A 411 10.22 16.10 29.36
C HIS A 411 10.76 17.50 29.67
N TYR A 412 9.93 18.33 30.30
CA TYR A 412 10.32 19.69 30.70
C TYR A 412 10.61 19.71 32.20
N ASP A 413 11.90 19.69 32.57
CA ASP A 413 12.33 19.76 33.98
C ASP A 413 11.86 21.06 34.67
N THR A 414 11.75 22.14 33.91
CA THR A 414 11.25 23.44 34.38
C THR A 414 10.25 23.99 33.37
N PRO A 415 8.99 23.55 33.43
CA PRO A 415 7.99 23.91 32.42
C PRO A 415 7.73 25.42 32.47
N LEU A 416 7.74 26.04 31.29
CA LEU A 416 7.29 27.41 31.10
C LEU A 416 5.78 27.50 31.29
N LEU A 417 5.28 28.72 31.42
CA LEU A 417 3.88 28.99 31.72
C LEU A 417 2.93 28.25 30.76
N HIS A 418 3.09 28.41 29.45
CA HIS A 418 2.28 27.71 28.44
C HIS A 418 2.39 26.17 28.46
N GLN A 419 3.40 25.62 29.15
CA GLN A 419 3.64 24.18 29.26
C GLN A 419 2.99 23.58 30.53
N ARG A 420 2.52 24.42 31.46
CA ARG A 420 1.93 24.00 32.74
C ARG A 420 0.42 23.76 32.63
N ASP A 421 -0.09 22.86 33.47
CA ASP A 421 -1.53 22.67 33.65
C ASP A 421 -2.11 23.69 34.62
N HIS A 422 -2.67 24.79 34.10
CA HIS A 422 -3.26 25.84 34.92
C HIS A 422 -4.67 25.51 35.45
N ARG A 423 -5.28 24.39 35.04
CA ARG A 423 -6.67 24.06 35.41
C ARG A 423 -6.86 23.73 36.90
N ASN A 424 -5.76 23.46 37.62
CA ASN A 424 -5.79 23.15 39.05
C ASN A 424 -5.23 24.27 39.94
N GLU A 425 -4.67 25.34 39.39
CA GLU A 425 -4.07 26.43 40.18
C GLU A 425 -5.13 27.35 40.82
N GLU A 426 -6.37 27.39 40.30
CA GLU A 426 -7.48 28.17 40.88
C GLU A 426 -8.16 27.49 42.09
N LYS A 427 -7.71 26.30 42.52
CA LYS A 427 -8.32 25.59 43.67
C LYS A 427 -7.59 25.77 45.00
N GLU A 428 -6.48 26.50 45.03
CA GLU A 428 -5.69 26.75 46.25
C GLU A 428 -5.56 28.24 46.63
N SER A 429 -6.55 29.08 46.27
CA SER A 429 -6.67 30.46 46.78
C SER A 429 -7.80 30.65 47.78
#